data_AF-A4N700-F1
#
_entry.id   AF-A4N700-F1
#
_cell.length_a   1.000
_cell.length_b   1.000
_cell.length_c   1.000
_cell.angle_alpha   90.00
_cell.angle_beta   90.00
_cell.angle_gamma   90.00
#
_symmetry.space_group_name_H-M   'P 1'
#
loop_
_entity.id
_entity.type
_entity.pdbx_description
1 polymer ?
#
loop_
_entity_poly.entity_id
_entity_poly.type
_entity_poly.pdbx_seq_one_letter_code
_entity_poly.pdbx_strand_id
1 'polypeptide(L)'
;MINDVKGTQIKSDAESIKTLPHTYASRSYAIQLAEKTFRKLKRGTAKFSLNLALGNAELIPEMPVEVSGFKTEIDGSLWLITRVTHNITPENGFTSQIECELMLEEMNEKA
;
A
#
# COMPACT_ATOMS: atom_id res chain seq x y z
N MET A 1 3.22 -35.84 25.87
CA MET A 1 2.09 -35.55 24.96
C MET A 1 2.35 -34.18 24.35
N ILE A 2 2.20 -34.09 23.02
CA ILE A 2 2.54 -32.94 22.20
C ILE A 2 1.32 -32.01 22.19
N ASN A 3 1.49 -30.74 22.59
CA ASN A 3 0.39 -29.78 22.65
C ASN A 3 -0.07 -29.42 21.23
N ASP A 4 -1.29 -29.82 20.91
CA ASP A 4 -2.02 -29.47 19.69
C ASP A 4 -2.42 -27.97 19.78
N VAL A 5 -1.63 -27.11 19.15
CA VAL A 5 -2.00 -25.71 18.93
C VAL A 5 -3.04 -25.71 17.82
N LYS A 6 -4.32 -25.74 18.19
CA LYS A 6 -5.45 -25.58 17.27
C LYS A 6 -5.33 -24.24 16.55
N GLY A 7 -4.79 -24.26 15.33
CA GLY A 7 -4.86 -23.14 14.41
C GLY A 7 -6.33 -22.84 14.11
N THR A 8 -6.79 -21.66 14.51
CA THR A 8 -8.13 -21.16 14.21
C THR A 8 -8.40 -21.31 12.72
N GLN A 9 -9.38 -22.12 12.35
CA GLN A 9 -9.77 -22.32 10.96
C GLN A 9 -10.47 -21.05 10.46
N ILE A 10 -9.71 -20.24 9.74
CA ILE A 10 -10.21 -19.07 9.01
C ILE A 10 -11.11 -19.63 7.91
N LYS A 11 -12.43 -19.37 7.97
CA LYS A 11 -13.34 -19.70 6.87
C LYS A 11 -12.89 -18.89 5.66
N SER A 12 -12.23 -19.56 4.73
CA SER A 12 -11.66 -18.92 3.54
C SER A 12 -12.67 -18.95 2.41
N ASP A 13 -13.22 -17.80 2.07
CA ASP A 13 -13.73 -17.59 0.71
C ASP A 13 -12.58 -17.91 -0.25
N ALA A 14 -12.76 -18.90 -1.12
CA ALA A 14 -11.73 -19.37 -2.05
C ALA A 14 -11.19 -18.24 -2.95
N GLU A 15 -11.99 -17.19 -3.15
CA GLU A 15 -11.65 -16.01 -3.93
C GLU A 15 -10.61 -15.10 -3.25
N SER A 16 -10.43 -15.19 -1.92
CA SER A 16 -9.50 -14.34 -1.16
C SER A 16 -8.16 -15.02 -0.82
N ILE A 17 -7.85 -16.19 -1.40
CA ILE A 17 -6.60 -16.91 -1.14
C ILE A 17 -5.61 -16.72 -2.29
N LYS A 18 -4.41 -16.23 -1.97
CA LYS A 18 -3.27 -16.23 -2.91
C LYS A 18 -2.25 -17.29 -2.54
N THR A 19 -2.14 -18.32 -3.37
CA THR A 19 -1.12 -19.38 -3.25
C THR A 19 0.20 -18.91 -3.88
N LEU A 20 1.31 -19.11 -3.19
CA LEU A 20 2.65 -18.84 -3.73
C LEU A 20 3.09 -19.99 -4.65
N PRO A 21 3.59 -19.73 -5.87
CA PRO A 21 3.81 -20.77 -6.89
C PRO A 21 5.12 -21.57 -6.73
N HIS A 22 5.97 -21.24 -5.75
CA HIS A 22 7.32 -21.81 -5.63
C HIS A 22 7.50 -22.61 -4.34
N THR A 23 8.25 -23.71 -4.44
CA THR A 23 8.77 -24.44 -3.27
C THR A 23 9.95 -23.68 -2.67
N TYR A 24 9.96 -23.54 -1.35
CA TYR A 24 10.97 -22.77 -0.62
C TYR A 24 11.95 -23.68 0.11
N ALA A 25 13.21 -23.27 0.17
CA ALA A 25 14.30 -24.05 0.76
C ALA A 25 14.14 -24.26 2.29
N SER A 26 13.44 -23.36 2.98
CA SER A 26 13.19 -23.49 4.42
C SER A 26 11.80 -22.98 4.79
N ARG A 27 11.27 -23.50 5.90
CA ARG A 27 9.98 -23.05 6.49
C ARG A 27 10.02 -21.55 6.82
N SER A 28 11.10 -21.07 7.42
CA SER A 28 11.24 -19.67 7.81
C SER A 28 11.21 -18.73 6.60
N TYR A 29 11.86 -19.12 5.50
CA TYR A 29 11.84 -18.34 4.27
C TYR A 29 10.45 -18.32 3.61
N ALA A 30 9.74 -19.45 3.63
CA ALA A 30 8.37 -19.52 3.13
C ALA A 30 7.42 -18.58 3.88
N ILE A 31 7.51 -18.53 5.21
CA ILE A 31 6.69 -17.65 6.06
C ILE A 31 6.99 -16.18 5.75
N GLN A 32 8.27 -15.78 5.74
CA GLN A 32 8.66 -14.40 5.44
C GLN A 32 8.18 -13.94 4.05
N LEU A 33 8.23 -14.83 3.05
CA LEU A 33 7.74 -14.52 1.72
C LEU A 33 6.22 -14.44 1.65
N ALA A 34 5.49 -15.29 2.38
CA ALA A 34 4.04 -15.20 2.52
C ALA A 34 3.63 -13.86 3.13
N GLU A 35 4.26 -13.48 4.24
CA GLU A 35 4.03 -12.18 4.90
C GLU A 35 4.35 -11.01 3.98
N LYS A 36 5.51 -11.03 3.31
CA LYS A 36 5.91 -9.97 2.37
C LYS A 36 4.92 -9.85 1.21
N THR A 37 4.46 -10.97 0.67
CA THR A 37 3.49 -10.99 -0.43
C THR A 37 2.12 -10.49 0.03
N PHE A 38 1.70 -10.89 1.24
CA PHE A 38 0.47 -10.42 1.85
C PHE A 38 0.51 -8.91 2.11
N ARG A 39 1.60 -8.39 2.69
CA ARG A 39 1.82 -6.95 2.86
C ARG A 39 1.74 -6.20 1.53
N LYS A 40 2.38 -6.74 0.48
CA LYS A 40 2.31 -6.14 -0.87
C LYS A 40 0.88 -6.11 -1.44
N LEU A 41 0.10 -7.17 -1.23
CA LEU A 41 -1.30 -7.20 -1.64
C LEU A 41 -2.12 -6.14 -0.91
N LYS A 42 -1.94 -6.04 0.41
CA LYS A 42 -2.62 -5.04 1.23
C LYS A 42 -2.28 -3.62 0.78
N ARG A 43 -1.01 -3.34 0.51
CA ARG A 43 -0.52 -2.03 0.05
C ARG A 43 -1.08 -1.54 -1.30
N GLY A 44 -1.73 -2.38 -2.09
CA GLY A 44 -2.35 -1.96 -3.36
C GLY A 44 -3.88 -1.81 -3.31
N THR A 45 -4.50 -1.88 -2.13
CA THR A 45 -5.96 -2.01 -1.99
C THR A 45 -6.72 -0.74 -2.39
N ALA A 46 -6.09 0.44 -2.28
CA ALA A 46 -6.63 1.67 -2.83
C ALA A 46 -5.51 2.53 -3.41
N LYS A 47 -5.84 3.22 -4.50
CA LYS A 47 -4.95 4.13 -5.22
C LYS A 47 -5.65 5.47 -5.41
N PHE A 48 -4.90 6.54 -5.23
CA PHE A 48 -5.36 7.90 -5.47
C PHE A 48 -4.41 8.60 -6.43
N SER A 49 -4.93 9.33 -7.40
CA SER A 49 -4.12 10.09 -8.35
C SER A 49 -4.70 11.48 -8.56
N LEU A 50 -3.83 12.50 -8.54
CA LEU A 50 -4.24 13.89 -8.68
C LEU A 50 -3.27 14.66 -9.58
N ASN A 51 -3.82 15.47 -10.47
CA ASN A 51 -3.07 16.42 -11.29
C ASN A 51 -3.16 17.81 -10.65
N LEU A 52 -2.03 18.34 -10.22
CA LEU A 52 -1.89 19.67 -9.68
C LEU A 52 -1.61 20.65 -10.81
N ALA A 53 -2.51 21.63 -10.96
CA ALA A 53 -2.36 22.71 -11.95
C ALA A 53 -1.13 23.58 -11.66
N LEU A 54 -0.79 23.76 -10.39
CA LEU A 54 0.47 24.36 -9.96
C LEU A 54 1.41 23.25 -9.48
N GLY A 55 2.56 23.13 -10.11
CA GLY A 55 3.58 22.17 -9.70
C GLY A 55 4.16 22.50 -8.33
N ASN A 56 4.49 21.46 -7.57
CA ASN A 56 5.15 21.59 -6.28
C ASN A 56 6.43 20.73 -6.29
N ALA A 57 7.59 21.37 -6.21
CA ALA A 57 8.90 20.73 -6.27
C ALA A 57 9.29 19.98 -4.98
N GLU A 58 8.56 20.18 -3.88
CA GLU A 58 8.79 19.49 -2.61
C GLU A 58 8.16 18.08 -2.60
N LEU A 59 7.31 17.78 -3.59
CA LEU A 59 6.67 16.47 -3.70
C LEU A 59 7.69 15.42 -4.13
N ILE A 60 7.94 14.44 -3.26
CA ILE A 60 8.81 13.30 -3.53
C ILE A 60 8.10 11.97 -3.23
N PRO A 61 8.52 10.86 -3.85
CA PRO A 61 8.07 9.53 -3.46
C PRO A 61 8.38 9.22 -1.99
N GLU A 62 7.61 8.30 -1.40
CA GLU A 62 7.68 7.89 0.02
C GLU A 62 7.32 9.01 1.01
N MET A 63 6.69 10.10 0.54
CA MET A 63 6.21 11.18 1.40
C MET A 63 4.74 10.94 1.80
N PRO A 64 4.41 10.93 3.11
CA PRO A 64 3.04 10.93 3.58
C PRO A 64 2.34 12.26 3.23
N VAL A 65 1.10 12.19 2.76
CA VAL A 65 0.29 13.35 2.42
C VAL A 65 -1.14 13.19 2.89
N GLU A 66 -1.76 14.31 3.20
CA GLU A 66 -3.18 14.43 3.48
C GLU A 66 -3.89 15.05 2.27
N VAL A 67 -5.12 14.64 2.03
CA VAL A 67 -5.98 15.19 0.97
C VAL A 67 -7.23 15.76 1.60
N SER A 68 -7.74 16.84 1.02
CA SER A 68 -8.92 17.54 1.53
C SER A 68 -9.84 17.96 0.39
N GLY A 69 -11.14 17.91 0.61
CA GLY A 69 -12.16 18.32 -0.35
C GLY A 69 -12.72 17.16 -1.19
N PHE A 70 -12.44 15.91 -0.82
CA PHE A 70 -13.05 14.73 -1.41
C PHE A 70 -14.06 14.10 -0.45
N LYS A 71 -14.50 12.88 -0.77
CA LYS A 71 -15.39 12.12 0.12
C LYS A 71 -14.65 11.79 1.42
N THR A 72 -15.40 11.63 2.52
CA THR A 72 -14.86 11.39 3.86
C THR A 72 -13.95 10.16 3.92
N GLU A 73 -14.20 9.14 3.11
CA GLU A 73 -13.35 7.96 3.02
C GLU A 73 -11.97 8.24 2.41
N ILE A 74 -11.87 9.24 1.52
CA ILE A 74 -10.63 9.66 0.88
C ILE A 74 -9.86 10.62 1.78
N ASP A 75 -10.55 11.64 2.31
CA ASP A 75 -9.96 12.65 3.19
C ASP A 75 -9.55 12.08 4.56
N GLY A 76 -10.28 11.09 5.06
CA GLY A 76 -9.98 10.42 6.33
C GLY A 76 -8.87 9.37 6.26
N SER A 77 -8.24 9.19 5.09
CA SER A 77 -7.17 8.22 4.88
C SER A 77 -5.80 8.90 4.81
N LEU A 78 -4.78 8.28 5.40
CA LEU A 78 -3.39 8.70 5.22
C LEU A 78 -2.83 8.13 3.91
N TRP A 79 -2.30 8.99 3.05
CA TRP A 79 -1.81 8.61 1.73
C TRP A 79 -0.28 8.66 1.69
N LEU A 80 0.34 7.70 1.00
CA LEU A 80 1.78 7.65 0.75
C LEU A 80 2.03 7.84 -0.74
N ILE A 81 2.81 8.85 -1.12
CA ILE A 81 3.17 9.09 -2.51
C ILE A 81 4.04 7.93 -3.02
N THR A 82 3.60 7.27 -4.08
CA THR A 82 4.33 6.21 -4.79
C THR A 82 5.08 6.73 -6.00
N ARG A 83 4.55 7.78 -6.65
CA ARG A 83 5.15 8.40 -7.83
C ARG A 83 4.75 9.86 -7.93
N VAL A 84 5.73 10.69 -8.30
CA VAL A 84 5.52 12.09 -8.68
C VAL A 84 6.03 12.27 -10.11
N THR A 85 5.25 12.92 -10.96
CA THR A 85 5.64 13.28 -12.32
C THR A 85 5.52 14.79 -12.47
N HIS A 86 6.66 15.45 -12.58
CA HIS A 86 6.75 16.88 -12.84
C HIS A 86 6.79 17.13 -14.34
N ASN A 87 5.96 18.05 -14.84
CA ASN A 87 5.98 18.45 -16.24
C ASN A 87 6.14 19.96 -16.35
N ILE A 88 6.95 20.42 -17.31
CA ILE A 88 7.12 21.84 -17.62
C ILE A 88 6.76 22.01 -19.10
N THR A 89 5.70 22.75 -19.38
CA THR A 89 5.22 23.00 -20.74
C THR A 89 5.08 24.51 -20.98
N PRO A 90 5.23 24.99 -22.24
CA PRO A 90 5.02 26.41 -22.55
C PRO A 90 3.58 26.90 -22.32
N GLU A 91 2.59 26.02 -22.46
CA GLU A 91 1.17 26.36 -22.36
C GLU A 91 0.67 26.37 -20.91
N ASN A 92 1.03 25.35 -20.12
CA ASN A 92 0.51 25.16 -18.76
C ASN A 92 1.55 25.43 -17.66
N GLY A 93 2.77 25.83 -18.02
CA GLY A 93 3.84 26.07 -17.05
C GLY A 93 4.30 24.80 -16.32
N PHE A 94 4.66 24.96 -15.04
CA PHE A 94 5.08 23.88 -14.16
C PHE A 94 3.87 23.21 -13.52
N THR A 95 3.68 21.92 -13.78
CA THR A 95 2.59 21.09 -13.27
C THR A 95 3.14 19.85 -12.58
N SER A 96 2.36 19.20 -11.71
CA SER A 96 2.78 17.99 -11.02
C SER A 96 1.63 17.00 -10.91
N GLN A 97 1.89 15.76 -11.29
CA GLN A 97 0.97 14.64 -11.10
C GLN A 97 1.48 13.77 -9.96
N ILE A 98 0.60 13.44 -9.02
CA ILE A 98 0.89 12.54 -7.90
C ILE A 98 0.07 11.27 -7.99
N GLU A 99 0.67 10.17 -7.57
CA GLU A 99 0.03 8.88 -7.38
C GLU A 99 0.35 8.37 -5.98
N CYS A 100 -0.68 8.04 -5.22
CA CYS A 100 -0.59 7.65 -3.83
C CYS A 100 -1.26 6.30 -3.57
N GLU A 101 -0.73 5.57 -2.61
CA GLU A 101 -1.36 4.39 -2.03
C GLU A 101 -1.74 4.66 -0.56
N LEU A 102 -2.62 3.85 0.02
CA LEU A 102 -2.91 3.97 1.44
C LEU A 102 -1.67 3.67 2.26
N MET A 103 -1.33 4.57 3.17
CA MET A 103 -0.34 4.31 4.19
C MET A 103 -0.95 3.37 5.21
N LEU A 104 -0.61 2.09 5.10
CA LEU A 104 -0.98 1.11 6.10
C LEU A 104 -0.03 1.29 7.29
N GLU A 105 -0.53 1.87 8.38
CA GLU A 105 0.14 1.72 9.66
C GLU A 105 0.26 0.22 9.94
N GLU A 106 1.49 -0.27 10.06
CA GLU A 106 1.70 -1.60 10.60
C GLU A 106 1.05 -1.59 11.98
N MET A 107 0.03 -2.44 12.17
CA MET A 107 -0.43 -2.78 13.51
C MET A 107 0.81 -3.28 14.25
N ASN A 108 1.44 -2.39 14.98
CA ASN A 108 2.53 -2.71 15.86
C ASN A 108 1.86 -3.47 17.00
N GLU A 109 1.75 -4.79 16.86
CA GLU A 109 1.43 -5.70 17.95
C GLU A 109 2.55 -5.53 18.98
N LYS A 110 2.41 -4.49 19.80
CA LYS A 110 3.23 -4.26 20.97
C LYS A 110 2.83 -5.31 22.01
N ALA A 111 3.86 -6.04 22.42
CA ALA A 111 4.03 -6.84 23.64
C ALA A 111 3.42 -8.25 23.64
#